data_AF-A0A1V6RIS9-F1
#
_entry.id   AF-A0A1V6RIS9-F1
#
_cell.length_a   1.000
_cell.length_b   1.000
_cell.length_c   1.000
_cell.angle_alpha   90.00
_cell.angle_beta   90.00
_cell.angle_gamma   90.00
#
_symmetry.space_group_name_H-M   'P 1'
#
loop_
_entity.id
_entity.type
_entity.pdbx_description
1 polymer ?
#
loop_
_entity_poly.entity_id
_entity_poly.type
_entity_poly.pdbx_seq_one_letter_code
_entity_poly.pdbx_strand_id
1 'polypeptide(L)'
;MAPTRNKANKTTRKKTTNMKVNKKIAKAPHPPVDLDKLFPPWGSEEALNQTANKEATDITLAVYHDINAYCELERLAGEEVYSCPETFSNLRAFTEQFVEREIAGYMSCVESFKAEHGEFQPVTPNSRFLEFVTALGWKMFAICSHAEAFRRGIKEADDRAWGCLLQKIHENFLSIELYAHNRTLKWRNILWTHQNYPIPGLPDMKPEIQTYMNWKVDHPHHTVITLDGKLKEPTYNGQLQKHINESIYDPKKWNGRKQDPTLRQKPNSTPTNVGHECVLCGSPVSCGCRLETRAGELVELREYPGTGTGVRALTRFRRGDILDIFMGELLPNIVEKVYPLTQTDDKLNTTTATVRNLCTICPHQFGNWTRFISHSCRPSTQFTTRTIGDRVVCTVEAIRDILPFEEITVGYGGRYWSALDYECLCGYCDGSGAE
;
A
#
# COMPACT_ATOMS: atom_id res chain seq x y z
N MET A 1 -61.72 -56.38 -44.98
CA MET A 1 -61.78 -55.82 -46.35
C MET A 1 -61.59 -54.32 -46.27
N ALA A 2 -60.59 -53.79 -46.98
CA ALA A 2 -60.49 -52.36 -47.35
C ALA A 2 -61.64 -52.00 -48.34
N PRO A 3 -61.94 -50.73 -48.71
CA PRO A 3 -60.98 -49.69 -49.03
C PRO A 3 -61.34 -48.22 -48.68
N THR A 4 -60.37 -47.38 -49.04
CA THR A 4 -60.12 -45.94 -48.90
C THR A 4 -60.80 -45.05 -49.96
N ARG A 5 -61.02 -43.74 -49.69
CA ARG A 5 -60.29 -42.61 -50.35
C ARG A 5 -60.72 -41.19 -49.91
N ASN A 6 -59.68 -40.44 -49.49
CA ASN A 6 -59.25 -39.06 -49.80
C ASN A 6 -60.19 -37.83 -49.77
N LYS A 7 -59.78 -36.85 -48.94
CA LYS A 7 -60.00 -35.41 -49.13
C LYS A 7 -58.65 -34.69 -49.28
N ALA A 8 -58.54 -33.80 -50.27
CA ALA A 8 -57.48 -32.80 -50.40
C ALA A 8 -58.12 -31.41 -50.23
N ASN A 9 -57.52 -30.54 -49.41
CA ASN A 9 -57.94 -29.15 -49.28
C ASN A 9 -56.74 -28.20 -49.39
N LYS A 10 -56.93 -27.17 -50.21
CA LYS A 10 -55.96 -26.15 -50.61
C LYS A 10 -55.63 -25.16 -49.47
N THR A 11 -54.38 -24.73 -49.50
CA THR A 11 -53.66 -23.83 -48.59
C THR A 11 -53.99 -22.36 -48.81
N THR A 12 -54.07 -21.59 -47.72
CA THR A 12 -54.06 -20.12 -47.70
C THR A 12 -52.91 -19.62 -46.83
N ARG A 13 -52.04 -18.77 -47.41
CA ARG A 13 -50.85 -18.16 -46.78
C ARG A 13 -51.25 -17.10 -45.74
N LYS A 14 -50.75 -17.21 -44.51
CA LYS A 14 -50.63 -16.09 -43.55
C LYS A 14 -49.16 -15.75 -43.37
N LYS A 15 -48.82 -14.47 -43.59
CA LYS A 15 -47.51 -13.87 -43.28
C LYS A 15 -47.39 -13.73 -41.76
N THR A 16 -46.42 -14.39 -41.15
CA THR A 16 -46.02 -14.19 -39.75
C THR A 16 -44.75 -13.35 -39.70
N THR A 17 -44.85 -12.21 -39.03
CA THR A 17 -43.76 -11.32 -38.66
C THR A 17 -42.85 -12.01 -37.62
N ASN A 18 -41.57 -12.17 -37.96
CA ASN A 18 -40.54 -12.68 -37.04
C ASN A 18 -40.18 -11.60 -36.00
N MET A 19 -40.76 -11.67 -34.81
CA MET A 19 -40.18 -11.02 -33.63
C MET A 19 -38.94 -11.82 -33.21
N LYS A 20 -37.75 -11.25 -33.44
CA LYS A 20 -36.51 -11.72 -32.80
C LYS A 20 -36.62 -11.47 -31.30
N VAL A 21 -36.86 -12.54 -30.54
CA VAL A 21 -36.74 -12.55 -29.09
C VAL A 21 -35.26 -12.37 -28.75
N ASN A 22 -34.91 -11.22 -28.17
CA ASN A 22 -33.60 -11.00 -27.55
C ASN A 22 -33.45 -11.98 -26.39
N LYS A 23 -32.64 -13.03 -26.58
CA LYS A 23 -32.17 -13.89 -25.49
C LYS A 23 -31.32 -13.01 -24.58
N LYS A 24 -31.87 -12.57 -23.44
CA LYS A 24 -31.08 -12.12 -22.30
C LYS A 24 -30.12 -13.26 -21.96
N ILE A 25 -28.82 -13.05 -22.20
CA ILE A 25 -27.77 -13.92 -21.69
C ILE A 25 -27.86 -13.80 -20.17
N ALA A 26 -28.39 -14.83 -19.51
CA ALA A 26 -28.32 -14.94 -18.07
C ALA A 26 -26.84 -14.95 -17.69
N LYS A 27 -26.40 -14.04 -16.81
CA LYS A 27 -25.09 -14.13 -16.16
C LYS A 27 -24.96 -15.55 -15.63
N ALA A 28 -23.91 -16.25 -16.06
CA ALA A 28 -23.60 -17.57 -15.53
C ALA A 28 -23.58 -17.47 -13.99
N PRO A 29 -24.15 -18.44 -13.26
CA PRO A 29 -24.01 -18.46 -11.81
C PRO A 29 -22.52 -18.43 -11.48
N HIS A 30 -22.13 -17.60 -10.51
CA HIS A 30 -20.77 -17.65 -9.99
C HIS A 30 -20.41 -19.11 -9.70
N PRO A 31 -19.20 -19.57 -10.07
CA PRO A 31 -18.79 -20.93 -9.78
C PRO A 31 -19.04 -21.20 -8.29
N PRO A 32 -19.57 -22.38 -7.92
CA PRO A 32 -19.88 -22.68 -6.54
C PRO A 32 -18.62 -22.46 -5.70
N VAL A 33 -18.75 -21.60 -4.70
CA VAL A 33 -17.67 -21.33 -3.76
C VAL A 33 -17.38 -22.63 -3.02
N ASP A 34 -16.16 -23.13 -3.17
CA ASP A 34 -15.68 -24.32 -2.48
C ASP A 34 -15.49 -23.97 -0.99
N LEU A 35 -16.50 -24.26 -0.19
CA LEU A 35 -16.54 -23.92 1.23
C LEU A 35 -15.42 -24.63 2.01
N ASP A 36 -15.01 -25.83 1.58
CA ASP A 36 -13.95 -26.58 2.24
C ASP A 36 -12.56 -25.96 1.99
N LYS A 37 -12.39 -25.22 0.89
CA LYS A 37 -11.18 -24.41 0.65
C LYS A 37 -11.16 -23.13 1.47
N LEU A 38 -12.32 -22.48 1.66
CA LEU A 38 -12.41 -21.23 2.42
C LEU A 38 -12.40 -21.47 3.93
N PHE A 39 -13.01 -22.57 4.36
CA PHE A 39 -13.20 -22.95 5.75
C PHE A 39 -12.79 -24.41 5.91
N PRO A 40 -11.48 -24.70 5.83
CA PRO A 40 -11.00 -26.06 6.03
C PRO A 40 -11.45 -26.59 7.40
N PRO A 41 -11.70 -27.89 7.53
CA PRO A 41 -12.16 -28.48 8.78
C PRO A 41 -11.24 -28.09 9.95
N TRP A 42 -11.85 -27.79 11.10
CA TRP A 42 -11.11 -27.44 12.31
C TRP A 42 -10.06 -28.50 12.66
N GLY A 43 -8.82 -28.07 12.90
CA GLY A 43 -7.70 -28.95 13.21
C GLY A 43 -7.10 -29.69 12.01
N SER A 44 -7.61 -29.49 10.79
CA SER A 44 -6.95 -29.98 9.58
C SER A 44 -5.63 -29.26 9.34
N GLU A 45 -4.70 -29.91 8.62
CA GLU A 45 -3.43 -29.29 8.24
C GLU A 45 -3.60 -27.96 7.51
N GLU A 46 -4.59 -27.87 6.62
CA GLU A 46 -4.93 -26.64 5.90
C GLU A 46 -5.40 -25.53 6.86
N ALA A 47 -6.28 -25.84 7.81
CA ALA A 47 -6.76 -24.88 8.81
C ALA A 47 -5.64 -24.38 9.74
N LEU A 48 -4.76 -25.28 10.17
CA LEU A 48 -3.59 -24.95 10.99
C LEU A 48 -2.60 -24.07 10.21
N ASN A 49 -2.34 -24.39 8.94
CA ASN A 49 -1.49 -23.57 8.06
C ASN A 49 -2.07 -22.18 7.82
N GLN A 50 -3.39 -22.09 7.57
CA GLN A 50 -4.07 -20.80 7.41
C GLN A 50 -3.99 -19.94 8.67
N THR A 51 -4.17 -20.56 9.85
CA THR A 51 -4.08 -19.87 11.15
C THR A 51 -2.67 -19.37 11.42
N ALA A 52 -1.66 -20.23 11.27
CA ALA A 52 -0.25 -19.88 11.45
C ALA A 52 0.20 -18.78 10.48
N ASN A 53 -0.18 -18.87 9.20
CA ASN A 53 0.16 -17.85 8.20
C ASN A 53 -0.54 -16.51 8.49
N LYS A 54 -1.78 -16.54 9.00
CA LYS A 54 -2.47 -15.34 9.44
C LYS A 54 -1.75 -14.68 10.62
N GLU A 55 -1.41 -15.44 11.66
CA GLU A 55 -0.68 -14.93 12.82
C GLU A 55 0.68 -14.33 12.41
N ALA A 56 1.45 -15.03 11.59
CA ALA A 56 2.71 -14.55 11.04
C ALA A 56 2.54 -13.24 10.24
N THR A 57 1.47 -13.15 9.44
CA THR A 57 1.13 -11.91 8.71
C THR A 57 0.80 -10.79 9.68
N ASP A 58 -0.04 -11.03 10.69
CA ASP A 58 -0.44 -10.04 11.68
C ASP A 58 0.77 -9.52 12.48
N ILE A 59 1.72 -10.40 12.86
CA ILE A 59 2.99 -10.00 13.49
C ILE A 59 3.83 -9.15 12.53
N THR A 60 3.95 -9.56 11.26
CA THR A 60 4.73 -8.80 10.26
C THR A 60 4.14 -7.41 10.03
N LEU A 61 2.81 -7.28 10.00
CA LEU A 61 2.12 -6.00 9.92
C LEU A 61 2.38 -5.12 11.14
N ALA A 62 2.34 -5.72 12.34
CA ALA A 62 2.66 -5.04 13.58
C ALA A 62 4.11 -4.51 13.57
N VAL A 63 5.07 -5.21 12.93
CA VAL A 63 6.43 -4.69 12.75
C VAL A 63 6.44 -3.34 12.03
N TYR A 64 5.73 -3.21 10.90
CA TYR A 64 5.63 -1.94 10.19
C TYR A 64 4.97 -0.85 11.06
N HIS A 65 3.84 -1.19 11.69
CA HIS A 65 3.11 -0.25 12.53
C HIS A 65 3.95 0.25 13.71
N ASP A 66 4.59 -0.66 14.44
CA ASP A 66 5.34 -0.36 15.66
C ASP A 66 6.63 0.40 15.34
N ILE A 67 7.31 0.12 14.23
CA ILE A 67 8.46 0.93 13.79
C ILE A 67 8.01 2.38 13.53
N ASN A 68 6.89 2.59 12.84
CA ASN A 68 6.37 3.94 12.60
C ASN A 68 6.01 4.64 13.91
N ALA A 69 5.31 3.95 14.81
CA ALA A 69 4.93 4.50 16.11
C ALA A 69 6.16 4.81 16.99
N TYR A 70 7.17 3.93 17.00
CA TYR A 70 8.40 4.11 17.76
C TYR A 70 9.16 5.37 17.31
N CYS A 71 9.38 5.52 16.00
CA CYS A 71 10.09 6.67 15.45
C CYS A 71 9.33 7.98 15.65
N GLU A 72 8.00 7.96 15.52
CA GLU A 72 7.17 9.15 15.75
C GLU A 72 7.15 9.55 17.24
N LEU A 73 7.05 8.57 18.15
CA LEU A 73 7.16 8.83 19.59
C LEU A 73 8.56 9.35 19.96
N GLU A 74 9.63 8.84 19.34
CA GLU A 74 10.98 9.37 19.55
C GLU A 74 11.07 10.85 19.15
N ARG A 75 10.50 11.21 17.99
CA ARG A 75 10.45 12.58 17.49
C ARG A 75 9.69 13.49 18.45
N LEU A 76 8.46 13.10 18.83
CA LEU A 76 7.60 13.86 19.74
C LEU A 76 8.22 14.00 21.15
N ALA A 77 8.92 12.95 21.62
CA ALA A 77 9.67 13.01 22.87
C ALA A 77 10.83 14.01 22.79
N GLY A 78 11.55 14.08 21.66
CA GLY A 78 12.58 15.08 21.41
C GLY A 78 12.07 16.51 21.31
N GLU A 79 10.80 16.69 20.94
CA GLU A 79 10.07 17.97 20.92
C GLU A 79 9.39 18.31 22.26
N GLU A 80 9.60 17.49 23.29
CA GLU A 80 9.02 17.65 24.64
C GLU A 80 7.48 17.72 24.65
N VAL A 81 6.81 17.05 23.71
CA VAL A 81 5.35 16.94 23.70
C VAL A 81 4.87 16.19 24.94
N TYR A 82 3.85 16.73 25.63
CA TYR A 82 3.38 16.21 26.91
C TYR A 82 3.12 14.69 26.86
N SER A 83 3.58 13.95 27.88
CA SER A 83 3.53 12.48 28.04
C SER A 83 4.35 11.64 27.05
N CYS A 84 4.82 12.20 25.93
CA CYS A 84 5.62 11.47 24.95
C CYS A 84 7.00 11.03 25.47
N PRO A 85 7.78 11.86 26.21
CA PRO A 85 9.08 11.45 26.76
C PRO A 85 9.03 10.22 27.66
N GLU A 86 8.05 10.16 28.57
CA GLU A 86 7.87 9.02 29.48
C GLU A 86 7.44 7.76 28.71
N THR A 87 6.47 7.90 27.81
CA THR A 87 5.98 6.81 26.96
C THR A 87 7.11 6.22 26.11
N PHE A 88 7.92 7.09 25.48
CA PHE A 88 9.07 6.69 24.68
C PHE A 88 10.15 6.00 25.54
N SER A 89 10.45 6.55 26.72
CA SER A 89 11.42 5.95 27.65
C SER A 89 11.02 4.53 28.06
N ASN A 90 9.73 4.29 28.34
CA ASN A 90 9.21 2.97 28.67
C ASN A 90 9.34 2.01 27.47
N LEU A 91 8.94 2.45 26.27
CA LEU A 91 9.03 1.64 25.06
C LEU A 91 10.49 1.25 24.72
N ARG A 92 11.42 2.20 24.90
CA ARG A 92 12.86 1.95 24.75
C ARG A 92 13.35 0.92 25.76
N ALA A 93 13.00 1.08 27.05
CA ALA A 93 13.40 0.17 28.11
C ALA A 93 12.89 -1.27 27.86
N PHE A 94 11.64 -1.44 27.40
CA PHE A 94 11.11 -2.76 27.06
C PHE A 94 11.88 -3.42 25.90
N THR A 95 12.29 -2.63 24.90
CA THR A 95 13.06 -3.12 23.76
C THR A 95 14.46 -3.52 24.18
N GLU A 96 15.16 -2.67 24.94
CA GLU A 96 16.52 -2.92 25.45
C GLU A 96 16.56 -4.14 26.36
N GLN A 97 15.66 -4.23 27.35
CA GLN A 97 15.59 -5.38 28.26
C GLN A 97 15.25 -6.69 27.55
N PHE A 98 14.45 -6.62 26.48
CA PHE A 98 14.17 -7.80 25.67
C PHE A 98 15.46 -8.28 24.98
N VAL A 99 16.14 -7.40 24.27
CA VAL A 99 17.37 -7.71 23.52
C VAL A 99 18.46 -8.24 24.46
N GLU A 100 18.68 -7.57 25.59
CA GLU A 100 19.65 -7.98 26.60
C GLU A 100 19.37 -9.40 27.09
N ARG A 101 18.12 -9.74 27.40
CA ARG A 101 17.74 -11.08 27.85
C ARG A 101 17.98 -12.15 26.78
N GLU A 102 17.61 -11.89 25.52
CA GLU A 102 17.82 -12.87 24.45
C GLU A 102 19.31 -13.11 24.19
N ILE A 103 20.13 -12.04 24.22
CA ILE A 103 21.59 -12.14 24.10
C ILE A 103 22.19 -12.91 25.29
N ALA A 104 21.77 -12.60 26.52
CA ALA A 104 22.26 -13.27 27.72
C ALA A 104 21.93 -14.77 27.72
N GLY A 105 20.70 -15.14 27.32
CA GLY A 105 20.28 -16.53 27.16
C GLY A 105 21.13 -17.26 26.12
N TYR A 106 21.38 -16.62 24.98
CA TYR A 106 22.25 -17.17 23.95
C TYR A 106 23.69 -17.39 24.43
N MET A 107 24.29 -16.38 25.09
CA MET A 107 25.65 -16.47 25.61
C MET A 107 25.79 -17.58 26.66
N SER A 108 24.81 -17.71 27.55
CA SER A 108 24.77 -18.81 28.52
C SER A 108 24.75 -20.18 27.82
N CYS A 109 23.96 -20.36 26.75
CA CYS A 109 23.97 -21.59 25.98
C CYS A 109 25.33 -21.85 25.33
N VAL A 110 25.93 -20.83 24.69
CA VAL A 110 27.24 -20.95 24.03
C VAL A 110 28.33 -21.36 25.02
N GLU A 111 28.34 -20.78 26.22
CA GLU A 111 29.28 -21.11 27.28
C GLU A 111 29.12 -22.54 27.78
N SER A 112 27.87 -22.99 28.01
CA SER A 112 27.58 -24.38 28.38
C SER A 112 28.06 -25.38 27.33
N PHE A 113 27.77 -25.14 26.04
CA PHE A 113 28.22 -26.02 24.96
C PHE A 113 29.74 -26.10 24.83
N LYS A 114 30.45 -24.97 24.97
CA LYS A 114 31.92 -24.94 24.97
C LYS A 114 32.50 -25.75 26.13
N ALA A 115 31.87 -25.67 27.31
CA ALA A 115 32.31 -26.42 28.49
C ALA A 115 32.14 -27.94 28.30
N GLU A 116 31.10 -28.38 27.59
CA GLU A 116 30.80 -29.81 27.39
C GLU A 116 31.58 -30.46 26.23
N HIS A 117 31.83 -29.73 25.14
CA HIS A 117 32.33 -30.31 23.89
C HIS A 117 33.64 -29.71 23.36
N GLY A 118 34.25 -28.75 24.07
CA GLY A 118 35.54 -28.14 23.71
C GLY A 118 35.51 -27.14 22.55
N GLU A 119 34.63 -27.34 21.56
CA GLU A 119 34.35 -26.40 20.47
C GLU A 119 32.83 -26.23 20.27
N PHE A 120 32.41 -25.02 19.88
CA PHE A 120 31.02 -24.75 19.54
C PHE A 120 30.70 -25.38 18.17
N GLN A 121 29.88 -26.44 18.17
CA GLN A 121 29.20 -26.90 16.96
C GLN A 121 27.78 -26.33 16.95
N PRO A 122 27.29 -25.74 15.85
CA PRO A 122 25.90 -25.31 15.74
C PRO A 122 25.01 -26.56 15.62
N VAL A 123 24.72 -27.19 16.74
CA VAL A 123 23.68 -28.21 16.83
C VAL A 123 22.35 -27.46 16.97
N THR A 124 21.37 -27.82 16.12
CA THR A 124 19.95 -27.39 16.08
C THR A 124 19.56 -26.19 16.97
N PRO A 125 19.05 -25.08 16.42
CA PRO A 125 18.75 -23.88 17.19
C PRO A 125 17.73 -24.19 18.31
N ASN A 126 18.21 -24.36 19.54
CA ASN A 126 17.35 -24.58 20.70
C ASN A 126 16.71 -23.27 21.20
N SER A 127 16.84 -22.18 20.44
CA SER A 127 16.09 -20.95 20.66
C SER A 127 15.72 -20.28 19.33
N ARG A 128 14.52 -19.72 19.29
CA ARG A 128 14.01 -18.93 18.15
C ARG A 128 14.87 -17.70 17.86
N PHE A 129 15.48 -17.12 18.89
CA PHE A 129 16.47 -16.07 18.74
C PHE A 129 17.66 -16.50 17.85
N LEU A 130 18.27 -17.65 18.15
CA LEU A 130 19.42 -18.15 17.39
C LEU A 130 19.04 -18.48 15.95
N GLU A 131 17.89 -19.12 15.75
CA GLU A 131 17.33 -19.39 14.43
C GLU A 131 17.16 -18.09 13.63
N PHE A 132 16.54 -17.08 14.24
CA PHE A 132 16.30 -15.79 13.58
C PHE A 132 17.59 -15.09 13.18
N VAL A 133 18.53 -14.95 14.10
CA VAL A 133 19.79 -14.25 13.86
C VAL A 133 20.65 -15.00 12.84
N THR A 134 20.60 -16.33 12.83
CA THR A 134 21.33 -17.15 11.85
C THR A 134 20.70 -17.04 10.47
N ALA A 135 19.37 -17.03 10.38
CA ALA A 135 18.65 -16.96 9.10
C ALA A 135 18.63 -15.54 8.50
N LEU A 136 18.47 -14.51 9.33
CA LEU A 136 18.15 -13.14 8.90
C LEU A 136 19.13 -12.08 9.43
N GLY A 137 20.04 -12.45 10.32
CA GLY A 137 21.07 -11.55 10.83
C GLY A 137 20.64 -10.62 11.96
N TRP A 138 21.64 -10.08 12.66
CA TRP A 138 21.48 -9.20 13.82
C TRP A 138 20.75 -7.89 13.52
N LYS A 139 20.98 -7.32 12.33
CA LYS A 139 20.31 -6.09 11.90
C LYS A 139 18.80 -6.27 11.85
N MET A 140 18.34 -7.32 11.17
CA MET A 140 16.90 -7.60 11.07
C MET A 140 16.30 -7.90 12.45
N PHE A 141 17.04 -8.63 13.30
CA PHE A 141 16.62 -8.89 14.67
C PHE A 141 16.43 -7.59 15.47
N ALA A 142 17.40 -6.68 15.40
CA ALA A 142 17.33 -5.40 16.08
C ALA A 142 16.19 -4.52 15.56
N ILE A 143 15.98 -4.47 14.24
CA ILE A 143 14.84 -3.75 13.65
C ILE A 143 13.52 -4.32 14.18
N CYS A 144 13.32 -5.64 14.05
CA CYS A 144 12.08 -6.29 14.46
C CYS A 144 11.84 -6.23 15.97
N SER A 145 12.90 -6.17 16.80
CA SER A 145 12.80 -6.09 18.26
C SER A 145 12.07 -4.85 18.76
N HIS A 146 11.96 -3.79 17.95
CA HIS A 146 11.17 -2.60 18.29
C HIS A 146 9.66 -2.87 18.29
N ALA A 147 9.22 -3.93 17.60
CA ALA A 147 7.82 -4.33 17.55
C ALA A 147 7.46 -5.28 18.70
N GLU A 148 6.39 -4.96 19.44
CA GLU A 148 5.96 -5.79 20.55
C GLU A 148 5.51 -7.17 20.07
N ALA A 149 4.75 -7.21 18.97
CA ALA A 149 4.27 -8.45 18.40
C ALA A 149 5.42 -9.40 18.01
N PHE A 150 6.55 -8.87 17.53
CA PHE A 150 7.72 -9.69 17.24
C PHE A 150 8.37 -10.24 18.52
N ARG A 151 8.56 -9.40 19.53
CA ARG A 151 9.09 -9.82 20.84
C ARG A 151 8.26 -10.93 21.47
N ARG A 152 6.93 -10.82 21.36
CA ARG A 152 5.99 -11.85 21.79
C ARG A 152 6.05 -13.08 20.89
N GLY A 153 6.13 -12.93 19.58
CA GLY A 153 6.28 -14.03 18.63
C GLY A 153 7.49 -14.93 18.92
N ILE A 154 8.63 -14.34 19.31
CA ILE A 154 9.80 -15.11 19.76
C ILE A 154 9.50 -16.02 20.96
N LYS A 155 8.58 -15.64 21.85
CA LYS A 155 8.31 -16.37 23.09
C LYS A 155 7.05 -17.23 23.07
N GLU A 156 6.01 -16.74 22.40
CA GLU A 156 4.62 -17.17 22.59
C GLU A 156 4.03 -17.86 21.35
N ALA A 157 4.53 -17.57 20.15
CA ALA A 157 4.01 -18.19 18.93
C ALA A 157 4.15 -19.72 18.99
N ASP A 158 3.33 -20.47 18.27
CA ASP A 158 3.65 -21.89 18.02
C ASP A 158 4.75 -22.03 16.95
N ASP A 159 5.35 -23.22 16.83
CA ASP A 159 6.48 -23.44 15.91
C ASP A 159 6.10 -23.25 14.44
N ARG A 160 4.83 -23.49 14.09
CA ARG A 160 4.34 -23.34 12.72
C ARG A 160 4.17 -21.86 12.39
N ALA A 161 3.56 -21.08 13.28
CA ALA A 161 3.44 -19.63 13.16
C ALA A 161 4.81 -18.96 13.14
N TRP A 162 5.76 -19.42 13.96
CA TRP A 162 7.13 -18.94 13.97
C TRP A 162 7.86 -19.21 12.64
N GLY A 163 7.75 -20.42 12.08
CA GLY A 163 8.30 -20.75 10.77
C GLY A 163 7.70 -19.89 9.65
N CYS A 164 6.38 -19.68 9.66
CA CYS A 164 5.72 -18.76 8.74
C CYS A 164 6.21 -17.30 8.91
N LEU A 165 6.44 -16.85 10.15
CA LEU A 165 6.93 -15.51 10.44
C LEU A 165 8.35 -15.30 9.89
N LEU A 166 9.26 -16.24 10.11
CA LEU A 166 10.61 -16.22 9.53
C LEU A 166 10.56 -16.09 8.01
N GLN A 167 9.71 -16.89 7.36
CA GLN A 167 9.52 -16.82 5.91
C GLN A 167 8.98 -15.46 5.46
N LYS A 168 7.98 -14.90 6.16
CA LYS A 168 7.38 -13.60 5.80
C LYS A 168 8.35 -12.44 5.97
N ILE A 169 9.16 -12.44 7.01
CA ILE A 169 10.21 -11.43 7.22
C ILE A 169 11.29 -11.60 6.14
N HIS A 170 11.70 -12.83 5.80
CA HIS A 170 12.63 -13.08 4.70
C HIS A 170 12.11 -12.56 3.35
N GLU A 171 10.86 -12.89 3.00
CA GLU A 171 10.19 -12.44 1.76
C GLU A 171 10.10 -10.90 1.66
N ASN A 172 10.07 -10.21 2.80
CA ASN A 172 9.97 -8.76 2.90
C ASN A 172 11.22 -8.10 3.49
N PHE A 173 12.38 -8.77 3.45
CA PHE A 173 13.60 -8.35 4.12
C PHE A 173 14.00 -6.91 3.76
N LEU A 174 14.14 -6.65 2.45
CA LEU A 174 14.52 -5.32 1.95
C LEU A 174 13.45 -4.27 2.26
N SER A 175 12.17 -4.65 2.25
CA SER A 175 11.07 -3.73 2.58
C SER A 175 11.09 -3.31 4.04
N ILE A 176 11.31 -4.24 4.97
CA ILE A 176 11.41 -3.94 6.41
C ILE A 176 12.64 -3.05 6.67
N GLU A 177 13.78 -3.39 6.04
CA GLU A 177 15.01 -2.63 6.18
C GLU A 177 14.86 -1.19 5.66
N LEU A 178 14.33 -1.03 4.45
CA LEU A 178 14.05 0.28 3.85
C LEU A 178 13.05 1.06 4.70
N TYR A 179 12.01 0.41 5.20
CA TYR A 179 10.98 1.04 6.02
C TYR A 179 11.53 1.61 7.33
N ALA A 180 12.40 0.85 8.00
CA ALA A 180 13.11 1.28 9.20
C ALA A 180 14.09 2.43 8.89
N HIS A 181 14.82 2.33 7.78
CA HIS A 181 15.76 3.37 7.33
C HIS A 181 15.07 4.70 7.06
N ASN A 182 13.97 4.68 6.30
CA ASN A 182 13.20 5.87 5.92
C ASN A 182 12.59 6.62 7.11
N ARG A 183 12.49 5.96 8.27
CA ARG A 183 12.00 6.53 9.53
C ARG A 183 13.11 6.83 10.51
N THR A 184 14.36 6.72 10.07
CA THR A 184 15.55 6.96 10.86
C THR A 184 15.64 6.09 12.12
N LEU A 185 15.09 4.87 12.10
CA LEU A 185 15.08 3.98 13.25
C LEU A 185 16.51 3.71 13.72
N LYS A 186 16.80 4.05 14.98
CA LYS A 186 18.13 3.89 15.59
C LYS A 186 18.36 2.46 16.12
N TRP A 187 18.06 1.46 15.29
CA TRP A 187 18.13 0.04 15.67
C TRP A 187 19.51 -0.41 16.17
N ARG A 188 20.58 0.31 15.81
CA ARG A 188 21.95 0.00 16.26
C ARG A 188 22.16 0.25 17.75
N ASN A 189 21.42 1.20 18.34
CA ASN A 189 21.65 1.63 19.71
C ASN A 189 21.49 0.47 20.70
N ILE A 190 20.50 -0.40 20.46
CA ILE A 190 20.22 -1.57 21.29
C ILE A 190 21.25 -2.70 21.15
N LEU A 191 22.08 -2.68 20.10
CA LEU A 191 23.19 -3.63 19.92
C LEU A 191 24.54 -3.03 20.32
N TRP A 192 24.72 -1.72 20.20
CA TRP A 192 25.99 -1.03 20.44
C TRP A 192 26.50 -1.20 21.88
N THR A 193 25.59 -1.31 22.85
CA THR A 193 25.91 -1.63 24.25
C THR A 193 26.70 -2.93 24.39
N HIS A 194 26.55 -3.85 23.43
CA HIS A 194 27.19 -5.15 23.41
C HIS A 194 28.43 -5.23 22.51
N GLN A 195 28.85 -4.13 21.85
CA GLN A 195 29.90 -4.12 20.82
C GLN A 195 31.26 -4.64 21.29
N ASN A 196 31.55 -4.50 22.59
CA ASN A 196 32.83 -4.90 23.18
C ASN A 196 32.81 -6.35 23.71
N TYR A 197 31.69 -7.06 23.60
CA TYR A 197 31.56 -8.45 24.02
C TYR A 197 31.67 -9.38 22.80
N PRO A 198 32.45 -10.47 22.88
CA PRO A 198 32.64 -11.39 21.77
C PRO A 198 31.40 -12.28 21.59
N ILE A 199 30.35 -11.73 20.98
CA ILE A 199 29.10 -12.43 20.67
C ILE A 199 29.23 -13.06 19.27
N PRO A 200 29.11 -14.39 19.13
CA PRO A 200 29.26 -15.02 17.83
C PRO A 200 28.26 -14.49 16.79
N GLY A 201 28.78 -14.09 15.63
CA GLY A 201 28.00 -13.59 14.50
C GLY A 201 27.59 -12.11 14.60
N LEU A 202 27.81 -11.43 15.73
CA LEU A 202 27.51 -10.00 15.86
C LEU A 202 28.50 -9.18 15.00
N PRO A 203 28.04 -8.40 14.02
CA PRO A 203 28.95 -7.66 13.14
C PRO A 203 29.57 -6.45 13.85
N ASP A 204 30.69 -5.95 13.30
CA ASP A 204 31.23 -4.66 13.74
C ASP A 204 30.24 -3.54 13.38
N MET A 205 29.73 -2.84 14.39
CA MET A 205 28.75 -1.77 14.18
C MET A 205 29.38 -0.51 13.56
N LYS A 206 30.70 -0.31 13.65
CA LYS A 206 31.35 0.90 13.09
C LYS A 206 31.18 1.01 11.56
N PRO A 207 31.51 -0.03 10.75
CA PRO A 207 31.19 -0.04 9.32
C PRO A 207 29.70 0.13 9.01
N GLU A 208 28.82 -0.50 9.79
CA GLU A 208 27.36 -0.40 9.62
C GLU A 208 26.84 1.04 9.80
N ILE A 209 27.38 1.79 10.75
CA ILE A 209 27.05 3.21 10.97
C ILE A 209 27.50 4.06 9.78
N GLN A 210 28.72 3.84 9.30
CA GLN A 210 29.27 4.60 8.17
C GLN A 210 28.44 4.40 6.90
N THR A 211 28.09 3.15 6.58
CA THR A 211 27.24 2.82 5.44
C THR A 211 25.87 3.49 5.53
N TYR A 212 25.28 3.51 6.73
CA TYR A 212 23.97 4.14 6.94
C TYR A 212 23.98 5.65 6.79
N MET A 213 25.00 6.34 7.31
CA MET A 213 25.14 7.79 7.18
C MET A 213 25.28 8.23 5.71
N ASN A 214 25.79 7.35 4.84
CA ASN A 214 25.91 7.61 3.41
C ASN A 214 24.60 7.42 2.65
N TRP A 215 23.65 6.67 3.21
CA TRP A 215 22.36 6.41 2.57
C TRP A 215 21.36 7.52 2.91
N LYS A 216 21.33 8.55 2.07
CA LYS A 216 20.37 9.65 2.19
C LYS A 216 19.04 9.27 1.54
N VAL A 217 17.95 9.26 2.31
CA VAL A 217 16.59 9.19 1.79
C VAL A 217 15.85 10.43 2.26
N ASP A 218 15.52 11.33 1.32
CA ASP A 218 14.81 12.57 1.63
C ASP A 218 13.31 12.33 1.88
N HIS A 219 12.73 11.33 1.22
CA HIS A 219 11.34 10.93 1.38
C HIS A 219 11.15 9.44 1.07
N PRO A 220 10.29 8.68 1.79
CA PRO A 220 10.10 7.25 1.52
C PRO A 220 9.78 6.91 0.06
N HIS A 221 9.01 7.78 -0.60
CA HIS A 221 8.61 7.63 -2.01
C HIS A 221 9.63 8.18 -3.03
N HIS A 222 10.85 8.46 -2.60
CA HIS A 222 12.01 8.68 -3.48
C HIS A 222 12.83 7.41 -3.68
N THR A 223 12.41 6.29 -3.09
CA THR A 223 13.09 5.00 -3.25
C THR A 223 12.13 3.97 -3.84
N VAL A 224 12.56 3.32 -4.92
CA VAL A 224 11.85 2.22 -5.58
C VAL A 224 12.67 0.95 -5.44
N ILE A 225 12.04 -0.13 -4.97
CA ILE A 225 12.64 -1.47 -4.98
C ILE A 225 12.54 -2.06 -6.40
N THR A 226 13.66 -2.36 -7.04
CA THR A 226 13.70 -2.92 -8.40
C THR A 226 13.46 -4.42 -8.42
N LEU A 227 13.17 -4.98 -9.60
CA LEU A 227 12.94 -6.42 -9.77
C LEU A 227 14.14 -7.29 -9.33
N ASP A 228 15.36 -6.76 -9.46
CA ASP A 228 16.60 -7.43 -9.04
C ASP A 228 16.98 -7.16 -7.57
N GLY A 229 16.08 -6.56 -6.78
CA GLY A 229 16.29 -6.32 -5.36
C GLY A 229 17.27 -5.17 -5.06
N LYS A 230 17.49 -4.27 -6.01
CA LYS A 230 18.24 -3.02 -5.82
C LYS A 230 17.28 -1.86 -5.54
N LEU A 231 17.86 -0.69 -5.32
CA LEU A 231 17.15 0.55 -5.10
C LEU A 231 17.43 1.52 -6.24
N LYS A 232 16.39 2.25 -6.66
CA LYS A 232 16.53 3.36 -7.61
C LYS A 232 15.67 4.54 -7.19
N GLU A 233 16.03 5.70 -7.70
CA GLU A 233 15.22 6.90 -7.59
C GLU A 233 14.21 7.00 -8.74
N PRO A 234 12.97 7.44 -8.47
CA PRO A 234 11.99 7.68 -9.52
C PRO A 234 12.31 9.00 -10.24
N THR A 235 12.57 8.92 -11.54
CA THR A 235 12.97 10.08 -12.35
C THR A 235 12.00 10.35 -13.50
N TYR A 236 11.90 11.61 -13.89
CA TYR A 236 11.20 12.09 -15.06
C TYR A 236 12.12 13.03 -15.83
N ASN A 237 12.34 12.77 -17.12
CA ASN A 237 13.30 13.51 -17.95
C ASN A 237 14.69 13.69 -17.30
N GLY A 238 15.18 12.64 -16.62
CA GLY A 238 16.48 12.64 -15.95
C GLY A 238 16.52 13.43 -14.63
N GLN A 239 15.40 13.98 -14.17
CA GLN A 239 15.30 14.67 -12.89
C GLN A 239 14.53 13.83 -11.87
N LEU A 240 14.95 13.88 -10.60
CA LEU A 240 14.22 13.28 -9.48
C LEU A 240 12.79 13.84 -9.42
N GLN A 241 11.80 12.96 -9.33
CA GLN A 241 10.41 13.34 -9.14
C GLN A 241 10.17 13.75 -7.68
N LYS A 242 9.50 14.89 -7.46
CA LYS A 242 9.41 15.53 -6.15
C LYS A 242 8.08 15.21 -5.46
N HIS A 243 8.16 14.84 -4.19
CA HIS A 243 6.98 14.66 -3.33
C HIS A 243 6.37 16.02 -3.00
N ILE A 244 5.04 16.08 -2.97
CA ILE A 244 4.26 17.27 -2.56
C ILE A 244 3.12 16.83 -1.65
N ASN A 245 2.75 17.70 -0.71
CA ASN A 245 1.62 17.49 0.20
C ASN A 245 0.36 18.25 -0.21
N GLU A 246 0.48 19.15 -1.20
CA GLU A 246 -0.65 19.86 -1.80
C GLU A 246 -0.41 20.06 -3.30
N SER A 247 -1.49 20.10 -4.08
CA SER A 247 -1.41 20.41 -5.51
C SER A 247 -0.92 21.84 -5.75
N ILE A 248 -0.15 22.04 -6.83
CA ILE A 248 0.52 23.31 -7.13
C ILE A 248 -0.30 24.09 -8.16
N TYR A 249 -0.69 25.31 -7.80
CA TYR A 249 -1.30 26.26 -8.72
C TYR A 249 -0.32 27.39 -9.07
N ASP A 250 0.02 27.53 -10.35
CA ASP A 250 0.83 28.66 -10.86
C ASP A 250 -0.02 29.59 -11.73
N PRO A 251 -0.37 30.81 -11.25
CA PRO A 251 -1.11 31.80 -12.02
C PRO A 251 -0.54 32.09 -13.43
N LYS A 252 0.77 31.97 -13.63
CA LYS A 252 1.42 32.22 -14.93
C LYS A 252 0.97 31.21 -15.99
N LYS A 253 0.75 29.95 -15.59
CA LYS A 253 0.22 28.88 -16.47
C LYS A 253 -1.27 29.07 -16.79
N TRP A 254 -1.94 30.01 -16.12
CA TRP A 254 -3.37 30.30 -16.25
C TRP A 254 -3.66 31.69 -16.83
N ASN A 255 -2.81 32.18 -17.75
CA ASN A 255 -2.93 33.51 -18.37
C ASN A 255 -3.06 34.65 -17.33
N GLY A 256 -2.40 34.51 -16.18
CA GLY A 256 -2.43 35.49 -15.09
C GLY A 256 -3.67 35.45 -14.21
N ARG A 257 -4.56 34.46 -14.38
CA ARG A 257 -5.70 34.25 -13.48
C ARG A 257 -5.16 33.98 -12.07
N LYS A 258 -5.61 34.74 -11.07
CA LYS A 258 -5.16 34.59 -9.68
C LYS A 258 -5.94 33.53 -8.88
N GLN A 259 -6.97 32.93 -9.48
CA GLN A 259 -7.89 32.02 -8.81
C GLN A 259 -7.59 30.57 -9.19
N ASP A 260 -7.15 29.78 -8.20
CA ASP A 260 -7.15 28.33 -8.29
C ASP A 260 -8.58 27.83 -8.58
N PRO A 261 -8.79 27.06 -9.68
CA PRO A 261 -10.10 26.61 -10.10
C PRO A 261 -10.75 25.58 -9.15
N THR A 262 -9.98 24.97 -8.25
CA THR A 262 -10.46 23.95 -7.31
C THR A 262 -11.01 24.55 -6.02
N LEU A 263 -10.67 25.81 -5.71
CA LEU A 263 -11.07 26.45 -4.45
C LEU A 263 -12.55 26.85 -4.44
N ARG A 264 -13.18 26.62 -3.28
CA ARG A 264 -14.57 26.97 -2.95
C ARG A 264 -14.75 28.44 -2.57
N GLN A 265 -13.65 29.16 -2.41
CA GLN A 265 -13.62 30.59 -2.09
C GLN A 265 -12.56 31.31 -2.92
N LYS A 266 -12.80 32.59 -3.16
CA LYS A 266 -11.83 33.49 -3.77
C LYS A 266 -10.89 34.07 -2.72
N PRO A 267 -9.74 34.66 -3.12
CA PRO A 267 -8.82 35.33 -2.19
C PRO A 267 -9.47 36.40 -1.29
N ASN A 268 -10.57 37.02 -1.75
CA ASN A 268 -11.35 37.98 -0.95
C ASN A 268 -12.44 37.31 -0.08
N SER A 269 -12.33 36.01 0.19
CA SER A 269 -13.28 35.18 0.96
C SER A 269 -14.70 35.07 0.39
N THR A 270 -14.95 35.57 -0.83
CA THR A 270 -16.26 35.38 -1.48
C THR A 270 -16.41 33.93 -1.96
N PRO A 271 -17.57 33.28 -1.72
CA PRO A 271 -17.81 31.91 -2.20
C PRO A 271 -17.71 31.80 -3.72
N THR A 272 -17.22 30.65 -4.20
CA THR A 272 -17.35 30.23 -5.60
C THR A 272 -18.54 29.29 -5.75
N ASN A 273 -18.89 28.94 -6.99
CA ASN A 273 -19.90 27.93 -7.27
C ASN A 273 -19.34 26.50 -7.35
N VAL A 274 -18.05 26.33 -7.01
CA VAL A 274 -17.30 25.08 -7.11
C VAL A 274 -17.51 24.24 -5.85
N GLY A 275 -17.68 22.93 -6.01
CA GLY A 275 -17.71 21.96 -4.92
C GLY A 275 -19.03 21.91 -4.15
N HIS A 276 -19.50 20.71 -3.80
CA HIS A 276 -20.66 20.43 -2.96
C HIS A 276 -20.37 20.71 -1.46
N GLU A 277 -21.08 20.02 -0.58
CA GLU A 277 -20.80 19.92 0.85
C GLU A 277 -19.50 19.18 1.10
N CYS A 278 -18.74 19.63 2.11
CA CYS A 278 -17.53 18.93 2.55
C CYS A 278 -17.87 17.52 3.01
N VAL A 279 -17.22 16.50 2.44
CA VAL A 279 -17.53 15.10 2.76
C VAL A 279 -17.12 14.70 4.17
N LEU A 280 -16.26 15.48 4.84
CA LEU A 280 -15.80 15.21 6.21
C LEU A 280 -16.71 15.80 7.29
N CYS A 281 -17.26 17.00 7.07
CA CYS A 281 -18.06 17.71 8.09
C CYS A 281 -19.48 18.10 7.64
N GLY A 282 -19.84 17.84 6.39
CA GLY A 282 -21.13 18.22 5.81
C GLY A 282 -21.29 19.71 5.49
N SER A 283 -20.24 20.54 5.68
CA SER A 283 -20.37 21.99 5.50
C SER A 283 -20.68 22.37 4.03
N PRO A 284 -21.79 23.07 3.76
CA PRO A 284 -22.14 23.55 2.41
C PRO A 284 -21.27 24.72 1.95
N VAL A 285 -20.48 25.30 2.86
CA VAL A 285 -19.50 26.35 2.60
C VAL A 285 -18.07 25.87 2.88
N SER A 286 -17.08 26.62 2.40
CA SER A 286 -15.65 26.37 2.68
C SER A 286 -15.39 26.19 4.17
N CYS A 287 -14.57 25.22 4.53
CA CYS A 287 -14.20 24.89 5.91
C CYS A 287 -12.74 24.46 6.00
N GLY A 288 -12.19 24.40 7.22
CA GLY A 288 -10.78 24.05 7.46
C GLY A 288 -10.45 22.57 7.42
N CYS A 289 -11.39 21.69 7.04
CA CYS A 289 -11.13 20.25 7.01
C CYS A 289 -9.99 19.91 6.04
N ARG A 290 -9.15 18.96 6.45
CA ARG A 290 -8.09 18.36 5.63
C ARG A 290 -8.25 16.85 5.69
N LEU A 291 -7.90 16.18 4.61
CA LEU A 291 -7.81 14.72 4.64
C LEU A 291 -6.52 14.36 5.36
N GLU A 292 -6.65 13.77 6.55
CA GLU A 292 -5.54 13.16 7.26
C GLU A 292 -5.55 11.67 6.95
N THR A 293 -4.52 11.19 6.27
CA THR A 293 -4.37 9.78 5.91
C THR A 293 -2.97 9.29 6.26
N ARG A 294 -2.91 8.04 6.75
CA ARG A 294 -1.66 7.32 7.01
C ARG A 294 -1.30 6.35 5.89
N ALA A 295 -2.08 6.27 4.81
CA ALA A 295 -1.81 5.31 3.75
C ALA A 295 -0.43 5.52 3.11
N GLY A 296 -0.02 6.77 2.91
CA GLY A 296 1.32 7.11 2.43
C GLY A 296 2.46 6.64 3.34
N GLU A 297 2.21 6.42 4.64
CA GLU A 297 3.19 5.82 5.55
C GLU A 297 3.24 4.28 5.43
N LEU A 298 2.20 3.67 4.86
CA LEU A 298 1.97 2.23 4.85
C LEU A 298 1.91 1.67 3.43
N VAL A 299 2.64 2.32 2.52
CA VAL A 299 2.90 1.85 1.16
C VAL A 299 4.37 1.98 0.82
N GLU A 300 4.81 1.25 -0.19
CA GLU A 300 6.14 1.38 -0.78
C GLU A 300 6.07 1.35 -2.30
N LEU A 301 7.13 1.84 -2.94
CA LEU A 301 7.26 1.77 -4.39
C LEU A 301 8.09 0.55 -4.78
N ARG A 302 7.58 -0.23 -5.72
CA ARG A 302 8.24 -1.44 -6.21
C ARG A 302 8.03 -1.59 -7.71
N GLU A 303 9.02 -2.12 -8.40
CA GLU A 303 8.84 -2.54 -9.79
C GLU A 303 8.03 -3.82 -9.89
N TYR A 304 7.13 -3.84 -10.87
CA TYR A 304 6.34 -4.99 -11.27
C TYR A 304 6.67 -5.35 -12.72
N PRO A 305 6.73 -6.64 -13.06
CA PRO A 305 6.99 -7.08 -14.42
C PRO A 305 5.99 -6.50 -15.42
N GLY A 306 6.47 -5.83 -16.46
CA GLY A 306 5.65 -5.28 -17.54
C GLY A 306 4.97 -3.94 -17.25
N THR A 307 4.65 -3.62 -15.99
CA THR A 307 3.95 -2.36 -15.62
C THR A 307 4.88 -1.29 -15.05
N GLY A 308 6.12 -1.63 -14.71
CA GLY A 308 7.12 -0.68 -14.21
C GLY A 308 6.93 -0.39 -12.72
N THR A 309 7.14 0.86 -12.29
CA THR A 309 7.00 1.23 -10.88
C THR A 309 5.53 1.29 -10.47
N GLY A 310 5.13 0.40 -9.56
CA GLY A 310 3.82 0.35 -8.92
C GLY A 310 3.89 0.69 -7.42
N VAL A 311 2.75 0.58 -6.76
CA VAL A 311 2.61 0.80 -5.31
C VAL A 311 2.23 -0.51 -4.63
N ARG A 312 2.96 -0.91 -3.58
CA ARG A 312 2.64 -2.09 -2.77
C ARG A 312 2.12 -1.68 -1.40
N ALA A 313 1.04 -2.29 -0.95
CA ALA A 313 0.52 -2.08 0.41
C ALA A 313 1.41 -2.76 1.46
N LEU A 314 1.69 -2.07 2.57
CA LEU A 314 2.40 -2.62 3.73
C LEU A 314 1.45 -2.94 4.91
N THR A 315 0.16 -2.67 4.73
CA THR A 315 -0.90 -2.97 5.69
C THR A 315 -2.17 -3.40 4.95
N ARG A 316 -3.21 -3.76 5.70
CA ARG A 316 -4.54 -3.96 5.16
C ARG A 316 -5.28 -2.62 5.06
N PHE A 317 -5.83 -2.33 3.89
CA PHE A 317 -6.81 -1.26 3.72
C PHE A 317 -8.19 -1.87 3.52
N ARG A 318 -9.22 -1.28 4.14
CA ARG A 318 -10.59 -1.77 4.06
C ARG A 318 -11.32 -1.13 2.89
N ARG A 319 -12.29 -1.84 2.34
CA ARG A 319 -13.24 -1.26 1.40
C ARG A 319 -13.86 0.02 1.98
N GLY A 320 -13.82 1.10 1.20
CA GLY A 320 -14.34 2.41 1.57
C GLY A 320 -13.31 3.36 2.17
N ASP A 321 -12.10 2.89 2.48
CA ASP A 321 -11.02 3.76 2.95
C ASP A 321 -10.64 4.77 1.85
N ILE A 322 -10.52 6.04 2.24
CA ILE A 322 -9.92 7.08 1.41
C ILE A 322 -8.42 7.04 1.66
N LEU A 323 -7.65 6.52 0.69
CA LEU A 323 -6.23 6.29 0.85
C LEU A 323 -5.43 7.58 0.78
N ASP A 324 -5.66 8.42 -0.22
CA ASP A 324 -5.02 9.74 -0.34
C ASP A 324 -5.71 10.57 -1.43
N ILE A 325 -5.22 11.79 -1.66
CA ILE A 325 -5.58 12.64 -2.78
C ILE A 325 -4.56 12.45 -3.90
N PHE A 326 -5.05 12.36 -5.14
CA PHE A 326 -4.22 12.41 -6.34
C PHE A 326 -3.75 13.85 -6.59
N MET A 327 -2.46 14.11 -6.40
CA MET A 327 -1.90 15.47 -6.40
C MET A 327 -0.91 15.69 -7.52
N GLY A 328 -0.86 16.93 -8.03
CA GLY A 328 0.12 17.37 -9.00
C GLY A 328 0.04 18.86 -9.28
N GLU A 329 0.67 19.29 -10.37
CA GLU A 329 0.46 20.64 -10.86
C GLU A 329 -0.94 20.77 -11.47
N LEU A 330 -1.63 21.87 -11.16
CA LEU A 330 -2.94 22.19 -11.70
C LEU A 330 -2.79 23.02 -12.99
N LEU A 331 -3.18 22.43 -14.11
CA LEU A 331 -3.01 23.00 -15.45
C LEU A 331 -4.37 23.25 -16.12
N PRO A 332 -4.50 24.28 -16.97
CA PRO A 332 -5.76 24.56 -17.65
C PRO A 332 -6.13 23.50 -18.70
N ASN A 333 -5.12 22.87 -19.30
CA ASN A 333 -5.28 21.86 -20.34
C ASN A 333 -4.32 20.69 -20.10
N ILE A 334 -4.62 19.58 -20.75
CA ILE A 334 -3.76 18.40 -20.79
C ILE A 334 -2.45 18.75 -21.54
N VAL A 335 -1.31 18.54 -20.89
CA VAL A 335 0.03 18.86 -21.46
C VAL A 335 0.87 17.63 -21.78
N GLU A 336 0.41 16.44 -21.40
CA GLU A 336 1.04 15.16 -21.69
C GLU A 336 -0.04 14.07 -21.79
N LYS A 337 0.32 12.79 -21.94
CA LYS A 337 -0.68 11.74 -22.13
C LYS A 337 -0.63 10.63 -21.08
N VAL A 338 0.46 10.50 -20.32
CA VAL A 338 0.69 9.30 -19.49
C VAL A 338 0.07 9.43 -18.11
N TYR A 339 0.31 10.54 -17.40
CA TYR A 339 -0.17 10.75 -16.04
C TYR A 339 -1.35 11.70 -15.81
N PRO A 340 -1.83 12.52 -16.78
CA PRO A 340 -2.75 13.59 -16.43
C PRO A 340 -4.15 13.06 -16.12
N LEU A 341 -4.75 13.60 -15.05
CA LEU A 341 -6.13 13.34 -14.68
C LEU A 341 -6.98 14.60 -14.86
N THR A 342 -8.10 14.51 -15.56
CA THR A 342 -9.06 15.62 -15.63
C THR A 342 -9.80 15.74 -14.29
N GLN A 343 -9.63 16.87 -13.61
CA GLN A 343 -10.35 17.18 -12.39
C GLN A 343 -11.67 17.87 -12.75
N THR A 344 -12.77 17.21 -12.45
CA THR A 344 -14.12 17.77 -12.56
C THR A 344 -14.58 18.35 -11.22
N ASP A 345 -15.64 19.14 -11.26
CA ASP A 345 -16.44 19.49 -10.09
C ASP A 345 -17.17 18.25 -9.55
N ASP A 346 -17.57 18.20 -8.29
CA ASP A 346 -18.47 17.16 -7.79
C ASP A 346 -19.96 17.55 -7.91
N LYS A 347 -20.22 18.80 -8.32
CA LYS A 347 -21.55 19.29 -8.66
C LYS A 347 -21.92 18.99 -10.11
N LEU A 348 -23.02 18.25 -10.28
CA LEU A 348 -23.67 18.10 -11.58
C LEU A 348 -24.41 19.40 -11.95
N ASN A 349 -24.20 19.90 -13.17
CA ASN A 349 -25.06 20.95 -13.71
C ASN A 349 -26.41 20.34 -14.09
N THR A 350 -27.45 20.66 -13.34
CA THR A 350 -28.81 20.12 -13.53
C THR A 350 -29.45 20.51 -14.86
N THR A 351 -28.99 21.59 -15.51
CA THR A 351 -29.55 22.05 -16.78
C THR A 351 -28.93 21.33 -17.97
N THR A 352 -27.62 21.07 -17.94
CA THR A 352 -26.89 20.42 -19.04
C THR A 352 -26.66 18.93 -18.81
N ALA A 353 -26.96 18.42 -17.62
CA ALA A 353 -26.58 17.08 -17.16
C ALA A 353 -25.08 16.77 -17.35
N THR A 354 -24.23 17.81 -17.28
CA THR A 354 -22.78 17.70 -17.40
C THR A 354 -22.09 18.17 -16.14
N VAL A 355 -20.90 17.62 -15.89
CA VAL A 355 -20.02 18.06 -14.82
C VAL A 355 -19.02 19.06 -15.38
N ARG A 356 -18.76 20.14 -14.65
CA ARG A 356 -17.80 21.17 -15.06
C ARG A 356 -16.38 20.63 -14.93
N ASN A 357 -15.57 20.76 -15.99
CA ASN A 357 -14.12 20.57 -15.91
C ASN A 357 -13.48 21.76 -15.19
N LEU A 358 -12.72 21.49 -14.13
CA LEU A 358 -12.02 22.53 -13.36
C LEU A 358 -10.59 22.73 -13.87
N CYS A 359 -9.84 21.64 -14.01
CA CYS A 359 -8.45 21.65 -14.45
C CYS A 359 -7.98 20.24 -14.86
N THR A 360 -6.71 20.13 -15.24
CA THR A 360 -5.96 18.88 -15.31
C THR A 360 -4.97 18.81 -14.16
N ILE A 361 -4.91 17.68 -13.45
CA ILE A 361 -3.87 17.37 -12.45
C ILE A 361 -2.72 16.67 -13.18
N CYS A 362 -1.51 17.20 -13.05
CA CYS A 362 -0.33 16.73 -13.74
C CYS A 362 0.78 16.33 -12.74
N PRO A 363 0.92 15.04 -12.42
CA PRO A 363 1.76 14.60 -11.30
C PRO A 363 3.18 14.16 -11.70
N HIS A 364 3.60 14.31 -12.96
CA HIS A 364 4.85 13.70 -13.44
C HIS A 364 6.12 14.22 -12.75
N GLN A 365 6.23 15.52 -12.47
CA GLN A 365 7.44 16.10 -11.84
C GLN A 365 7.21 16.36 -10.36
N PHE A 366 5.98 16.74 -10.00
CA PHE A 366 5.54 17.06 -8.65
C PHE A 366 4.28 16.26 -8.37
N GLY A 367 4.32 15.37 -7.39
CA GLY A 367 3.19 14.51 -7.02
C GLY A 367 3.51 13.67 -5.81
N ASN A 368 2.50 13.11 -5.14
CA ASN A 368 2.68 12.15 -4.06
C ASN A 368 2.74 10.70 -4.60
N TRP A 369 2.73 9.70 -3.72
CA TRP A 369 2.84 8.29 -4.09
C TRP A 369 1.72 7.79 -5.02
N THR A 370 0.55 8.43 -5.02
CA THR A 370 -0.62 7.98 -5.80
C THR A 370 -0.39 7.98 -7.31
N ARG A 371 0.57 8.77 -7.80
CA ARG A 371 0.96 8.82 -9.22
C ARG A 371 1.60 7.53 -9.74
N PHE A 372 2.03 6.65 -8.85
CA PHE A 372 2.63 5.36 -9.19
C PHE A 372 1.61 4.21 -9.15
N ILE A 373 0.33 4.48 -8.87
CA ILE A 373 -0.69 3.43 -8.84
C ILE A 373 -0.92 2.94 -10.27
N SER A 374 -0.60 1.67 -10.52
CA SER A 374 -0.72 1.03 -11.84
C SER A 374 -2.18 0.78 -12.23
N HIS A 375 -2.39 0.56 -13.53
CA HIS A 375 -3.68 0.08 -14.02
C HIS A 375 -3.95 -1.39 -13.71
N SER A 376 -5.20 -1.72 -13.37
CA SER A 376 -5.75 -3.06 -13.50
C SER A 376 -7.22 -3.04 -13.97
N CYS A 377 -7.63 -4.03 -14.76
CA CYS A 377 -9.05 -4.28 -15.08
C CYS A 377 -9.83 -4.91 -13.91
N ARG A 378 -9.13 -5.35 -12.86
CA ARG A 378 -9.71 -5.76 -11.57
C ARG A 378 -9.08 -4.94 -10.45
N PRO A 379 -9.30 -3.61 -10.44
CA PRO A 379 -8.56 -2.72 -9.55
C PRO A 379 -8.93 -2.94 -8.08
N SER A 380 -8.03 -2.50 -7.19
CA SER A 380 -8.30 -2.40 -5.76
C SER A 380 -8.85 -1.04 -5.35
N THR A 381 -8.65 -0.01 -6.19
CA THR A 381 -9.05 1.38 -5.92
C THR A 381 -9.76 2.05 -7.10
N GLN A 382 -10.37 3.20 -6.83
CA GLN A 382 -10.94 4.09 -7.85
C GLN A 382 -10.58 5.55 -7.56
N PHE A 383 -10.51 6.36 -8.61
CA PHE A 383 -10.47 7.82 -8.48
C PHE A 383 -11.88 8.38 -8.28
N THR A 384 -12.06 9.23 -7.27
CA THR A 384 -13.36 9.86 -6.98
C THR A 384 -13.21 11.35 -6.77
N THR A 385 -14.06 12.16 -7.41
CA THR A 385 -14.10 13.60 -7.15
C THR A 385 -14.84 13.88 -5.84
N ARG A 386 -14.20 14.62 -4.93
CA ARG A 386 -14.75 14.96 -3.61
C ARG A 386 -14.50 16.42 -3.27
N THR A 387 -15.43 17.05 -2.56
CA THR A 387 -15.18 18.31 -1.85
C THR A 387 -14.66 18.03 -0.45
N ILE A 388 -13.43 18.46 -0.16
CA ILE A 388 -12.82 18.37 1.18
C ILE A 388 -12.33 19.75 1.59
N GLY A 389 -12.86 20.27 2.69
CA GLY A 389 -12.42 21.55 3.23
C GLY A 389 -12.79 22.72 2.34
N ASP A 390 -11.77 23.36 1.79
CA ASP A 390 -11.82 24.55 0.95
C ASP A 390 -11.71 24.25 -0.55
N ARG A 391 -11.63 22.97 -0.94
CA ARG A 391 -11.33 22.58 -2.34
C ARG A 391 -12.05 21.33 -2.82
N VAL A 392 -12.17 21.22 -4.14
CA VAL A 392 -12.52 20.00 -4.85
C VAL A 392 -11.26 19.25 -5.24
N VAL A 393 -11.18 17.97 -4.90
CA VAL A 393 -10.00 17.11 -5.09
C VAL A 393 -10.38 15.79 -5.76
N CYS A 394 -9.38 15.04 -6.21
CA CYS A 394 -9.54 13.64 -6.61
C CYS A 394 -8.98 12.74 -5.51
N THR A 395 -9.81 11.93 -4.88
CA THR A 395 -9.39 10.92 -3.90
C THR A 395 -9.12 9.57 -4.57
N VAL A 396 -8.21 8.81 -3.98
CA VAL A 396 -8.01 7.38 -4.25
C VAL A 396 -8.74 6.59 -3.18
N GLU A 397 -9.80 5.87 -3.56
CA GLU A 397 -10.67 5.16 -2.61
C GLU A 397 -10.62 3.65 -2.84
N ALA A 398 -10.49 2.87 -1.77
CA ALA A 398 -10.49 1.41 -1.83
C ALA A 398 -11.89 0.87 -2.16
N ILE A 399 -12.04 0.11 -3.25
CA ILE A 399 -13.33 -0.46 -3.69
C ILE A 399 -13.55 -1.89 -3.20
N ARG A 400 -12.50 -2.50 -2.66
CA ARG A 400 -12.47 -3.78 -1.96
C ARG A 400 -11.38 -3.74 -0.90
N ASP A 401 -11.35 -4.72 -0.02
CA ASP A 401 -10.23 -4.89 0.89
C ASP A 401 -8.94 -5.11 0.06
N ILE A 402 -7.87 -4.45 0.50
CA ILE A 402 -6.53 -4.55 -0.05
C ILE A 402 -5.70 -5.32 0.96
N LEU A 403 -5.12 -6.43 0.52
CA LEU A 403 -4.32 -7.27 1.40
C LEU A 403 -2.91 -6.70 1.57
N PRO A 404 -2.24 -7.02 2.69
CA PRO A 404 -0.82 -6.76 2.85
C PRO A 404 -0.01 -7.31 1.68
N PHE A 405 0.99 -6.55 1.26
CA PHE A 405 1.92 -6.89 0.18
C PHE A 405 1.28 -7.01 -1.22
N GLU A 406 0.01 -6.63 -1.37
CA GLU A 406 -0.68 -6.55 -2.65
C GLU A 406 -0.32 -5.26 -3.40
N GLU A 407 -0.28 -5.31 -4.74
CA GLU A 407 -0.20 -4.10 -5.56
C GLU A 407 -1.52 -3.30 -5.49
N ILE A 408 -1.41 -2.01 -5.18
CA ILE A 408 -2.54 -1.07 -5.26
C ILE A 408 -2.69 -0.64 -6.71
N THR A 409 -3.89 -0.85 -7.27
CA THR A 409 -4.19 -0.61 -8.67
C THR A 409 -5.50 0.13 -8.87
N VAL A 410 -5.64 0.82 -10.00
CA VAL A 410 -6.81 1.62 -10.36
C VAL A 410 -7.28 1.33 -11.79
N GLY A 411 -8.57 1.51 -12.06
CA GLY A 411 -9.09 1.49 -13.42
C GLY A 411 -8.83 2.84 -14.10
N TYR A 412 -7.96 2.88 -15.12
CA TYR A 412 -7.72 4.12 -15.89
C TYR A 412 -8.89 4.52 -16.78
N GLY A 413 -9.83 3.60 -17.02
CA GLY A 413 -11.02 3.80 -17.84
C GLY A 413 -10.73 3.76 -19.34
N GLY A 414 -11.77 3.48 -20.15
CA GLY A 414 -11.61 3.28 -21.59
C GLY A 414 -11.04 4.48 -22.35
N ARG A 415 -11.28 5.71 -21.86
CA ARG A 415 -10.78 6.94 -22.50
C ARG A 415 -9.24 7.00 -22.52
N TYR A 416 -8.59 6.53 -21.46
CA TYR A 416 -7.13 6.49 -21.37
C TYR A 416 -6.54 5.62 -22.48
N TRP A 417 -7.04 4.39 -22.60
CA TRP A 417 -6.63 3.42 -23.61
C TRP A 417 -7.00 3.85 -25.03
N SER A 418 -8.12 4.54 -25.23
CA SER A 418 -8.48 5.04 -26.57
C SER A 418 -7.58 6.19 -27.05
N ALA A 419 -6.94 6.91 -26.12
CA ALA A 419 -6.08 8.06 -26.43
C ALA A 419 -4.60 7.67 -26.62
N LEU A 420 -4.24 6.45 -26.24
CA LEU A 420 -2.88 5.92 -26.21
C LEU A 420 -2.85 4.59 -26.95
N ASP A 421 -1.92 4.42 -27.90
CA ASP A 421 -1.71 3.14 -28.59
C ASP A 421 -0.96 2.16 -27.68
N TYR A 422 -1.53 1.87 -26.51
CA TYR A 422 -0.98 1.01 -25.47
C TYR A 422 -1.86 -0.20 -25.24
N GLU A 423 -1.23 -1.35 -25.07
CA GLU A 423 -1.91 -2.58 -24.65
C GLU A 423 -1.94 -2.69 -23.12
N CYS A 424 -3.06 -3.20 -22.61
CA CYS A 424 -3.22 -3.52 -21.20
C CYS A 424 -2.35 -4.72 -20.82
N LEU A 425 -1.42 -4.52 -19.87
CA LEU A 425 -0.53 -5.58 -19.37
C LEU A 425 -0.92 -6.10 -17.97
N CYS A 426 -2.15 -5.83 -17.49
CA CYS A 426 -2.54 -6.18 -16.12
C CYS A 426 -2.83 -7.68 -15.88
N GLY A 427 -2.81 -8.51 -16.93
CA GLY A 427 -3.08 -9.96 -16.83
C GLY A 427 -4.55 -10.34 -16.58
N TYR A 428 -5.45 -9.37 -16.35
CA TYR A 428 -6.89 -9.58 -16.16
C TYR A 428 -7.75 -9.11 -17.33
N CYS A 429 -7.12 -8.64 -18.41
CA CYS A 429 -7.80 -8.25 -19.63
C CYS A 429 -8.31 -9.52 -20.35
N ASP A 430 -9.63 -9.71 -20.40
CA ASP A 430 -10.30 -10.78 -21.15
C ASP A 430 -10.57 -10.39 -22.62
N GLY A 431 -9.88 -9.36 -23.11
CA GLY A 431 -10.07 -8.81 -24.45
C GLY A 431 -11.35 -7.97 -24.60
N SER A 432 -12.14 -7.76 -23.53
CA SER A 432 -13.36 -6.96 -23.59
C SER A 432 -13.12 -5.47 -23.32
N GLY A 433 -11.90 -4.96 -23.52
CA GLY A 433 -11.50 -3.59 -23.19
C GLY A 433 -12.54 -2.54 -23.61
N ALA A 434 -13.44 -2.21 -22.68
CA ALA A 434 -14.48 -1.19 -22.71
C ALA A 434 -15.58 -1.56 -21.70
N GLU A 435 -15.55 -0.94 -20.51
CA GLU A 435 -16.75 -0.29 -19.98
C GLU A 435 -16.44 1.19 -19.73
#